data_AF-A0A924RM05-F1
#
_entry.id   AF-A0A924RM05-F1
#
_cell.length_a   1.000
_cell.length_b   1.000
_cell.length_c   1.000
_cell.angle_alpha   90.00
_cell.angle_beta   90.00
_cell.angle_gamma   90.00
#
_symmetry.space_group_name_H-M   'P 1'
#
loop_
_entity.id
_entity.type
_entity.pdbx_description
1 polymer ?
#
loop_
_entity_poly.entity_id
_entity_poly.type
_entity_poly.pdbx_seq_one_letter_code
_entity_poly.pdbx_strand_id
1 'polypeptide(L)'
;MKILKIQALRGPNIWSVQRKKLIQMRLDLEEMEQSPTNKIDGFRERIEAMFPTMIEHRCSEGCRGGFFSRIERGTWMGHVIEHIALEIQTLSGMETGFGRTRETKTPGIYNVVFSYTEENVGMFAAESAVAIAEALIAGTNYDLEADIQKMRVIRD
;
A
#
# COMPACT_ATOMS: atom_id res chain seq x y z
N MET A 1 -1.24 6.17 12.42
CA MET A 1 -1.06 6.88 11.13
C MET A 1 -2.39 7.49 10.77
N LYS A 2 -2.42 8.60 10.03
CA LYS A 2 -3.67 9.31 9.75
C LYS A 2 -3.91 9.56 8.28
N ILE A 3 -5.01 9.05 7.76
CA ILE A 3 -5.49 9.36 6.42
C ILE A 3 -6.04 10.79 6.43
N LEU A 4 -5.40 11.68 5.68
CA LEU A 4 -5.84 13.08 5.56
C LEU A 4 -6.82 13.28 4.41
N LYS A 5 -6.67 12.52 3.32
CA LYS A 5 -7.56 12.56 2.16
C LYS A 5 -7.35 11.33 1.29
N ILE A 6 -8.43 10.77 0.75
CA ILE A 6 -8.38 9.81 -0.36
C ILE A 6 -9.14 10.44 -1.53
N GLN A 7 -8.60 10.29 -2.75
CA GLN A 7 -9.29 10.70 -3.96
C GLN A 7 -8.96 9.78 -5.13
N ALA A 8 -9.96 9.50 -5.96
CA ALA A 8 -9.76 8.85 -7.24
C ALA A 8 -9.39 9.88 -8.32
N LEU A 9 -8.36 9.56 -9.10
CA LEU A 9 -7.91 10.32 -10.26
C LEU A 9 -8.36 9.58 -11.52
N ARG A 10 -9.08 10.30 -12.38
CA ARG A 10 -9.65 9.80 -13.63
C ARG A 10 -9.02 10.54 -14.81
N GLY A 11 -8.37 9.80 -15.71
CA GLY A 11 -7.65 10.35 -16.86
C GLY A 11 -6.18 10.72 -16.55
N PRO A 12 -5.49 11.35 -17.53
CA PRO A 12 -4.13 11.84 -17.34
C PRO A 12 -4.03 12.75 -16.10
N ASN A 13 -2.99 12.55 -15.30
CA ASN A 13 -2.82 13.24 -14.04
C ASN A 13 -1.34 13.50 -13.73
N ILE A 14 -1.07 14.20 -12.63
CA ILE A 14 0.28 14.63 -12.23
C ILE A 14 1.25 13.47 -11.98
N TRP A 15 0.75 12.27 -11.69
CA TRP A 15 1.57 11.10 -11.37
C TRP A 15 1.92 10.30 -12.61
N SER A 16 1.02 10.29 -13.61
CA SER A 16 1.22 9.64 -14.88
C SER A 16 0.27 10.17 -15.94
N VAL A 17 0.81 10.41 -17.14
CA VAL A 17 -0.01 10.71 -18.34
C VAL A 17 -0.62 9.42 -18.91
N GLN A 18 0.04 8.27 -18.71
CA GLN A 18 -0.37 6.97 -19.26
C GLN A 18 -1.32 6.20 -18.32
N ARG A 19 -1.08 6.24 -17.01
CA ARG A 19 -1.92 5.55 -16.02
C ARG A 19 -3.07 6.46 -15.59
N LYS A 20 -4.26 6.15 -16.10
CA LYS A 20 -5.46 7.01 -16.02
C LYS A 20 -6.39 6.71 -14.85
N LYS A 21 -6.21 5.60 -14.15
CA LYS A 21 -7.04 5.18 -13.01
C LYS A 21 -6.13 5.00 -11.80
N LEU A 22 -5.99 6.05 -10.99
CA LEU A 22 -5.13 6.04 -9.81
C LEU A 22 -5.90 6.51 -8.58
N ILE A 23 -5.66 5.87 -7.44
CA ILE A 23 -6.02 6.42 -6.14
C ILE A 23 -4.84 7.24 -5.65
N GLN A 24 -5.11 8.43 -5.12
CA GLN A 24 -4.15 9.21 -4.36
C GLN A 24 -4.65 9.35 -2.93
N MET A 25 -3.90 8.79 -2.00
CA MET A 25 -4.09 8.95 -0.56
C MET A 25 -3.03 9.91 -0.01
N ARG A 26 -3.47 10.95 0.68
CA ARG A 26 -2.60 11.78 1.51
C ARG A 26 -2.58 11.20 2.92
N LEU A 27 -1.41 10.72 3.33
CA LEU A 27 -1.20 10.00 4.58
C LEU A 27 -0.19 10.75 5.44
N ASP A 28 -0.55 11.04 6.68
CA ASP A 28 0.36 11.49 7.71
C ASP A 28 0.90 10.26 8.45
N LEU A 29 2.22 10.07 8.44
CA LEU A 29 2.85 8.95 9.15
C LEU A 29 2.89 9.18 10.66
N GLU A 30 2.72 10.42 11.13
CA GLU A 30 2.82 10.77 12.54
C GLU A 30 4.15 10.25 13.14
N GLU A 31 4.11 9.53 14.26
CA GLU A 31 5.31 8.95 14.88
C GLU A 31 6.03 7.92 13.99
N MET A 32 5.32 7.29 13.05
CA MET A 32 5.90 6.29 12.15
C MET A 32 6.92 6.87 11.17
N GLU A 33 6.98 8.20 11.00
CA GLU A 33 8.04 8.84 10.23
C GLU A 33 9.44 8.55 10.80
N GLN A 34 9.54 8.34 12.12
CA GLN A 34 10.82 8.04 12.80
C GLN A 34 11.12 6.54 12.91
N SER A 35 10.17 5.71 12.49
CA SER A 35 10.16 4.25 12.64
C SER A 35 10.01 3.55 11.28
N PRO A 36 11.02 3.60 10.40
CA PRO A 36 11.04 2.78 9.19
C PRO A 36 10.98 1.29 9.53
N THR A 37 10.62 0.45 8.55
CA THR A 37 10.36 -0.99 8.72
C THR A 37 11.43 -1.75 9.50
N ASN A 38 12.72 -1.40 9.35
CA ASN A 38 13.83 -2.08 10.02
C ASN A 38 13.99 -1.73 11.50
N LYS A 39 13.23 -0.74 12.02
CA LYS A 39 13.13 -0.44 13.45
C LYS A 39 11.90 -1.06 14.11
N ILE A 40 11.10 -1.79 13.34
CA ILE A 40 9.86 -2.41 13.82
C ILE A 40 10.13 -3.91 13.94
N ASP A 41 10.29 -4.38 15.18
CA ASP A 41 10.66 -5.76 15.46
C ASP A 41 9.63 -6.74 14.87
N GLY A 42 10.14 -7.74 14.14
CA GLY A 42 9.34 -8.79 13.51
C GLY A 42 8.48 -8.36 12.33
N PHE A 43 8.59 -7.11 11.85
CA PHE A 43 7.72 -6.59 10.79
C PHE A 43 7.91 -7.37 9.48
N ARG A 44 9.17 -7.66 9.13
CA ARG A 44 9.55 -8.37 7.89
C ARG A 44 8.92 -9.75 7.84
N GLU A 45 8.93 -10.48 8.94
CA GLU A 45 8.40 -11.83 9.05
C GLU A 45 6.87 -11.81 8.99
N ARG A 46 6.23 -10.88 9.70
CA ARG A 46 4.76 -10.76 9.72
C ARG A 46 4.18 -10.42 8.35
N ILE A 47 4.77 -9.48 7.63
CA ILE A 47 4.25 -9.10 6.31
C ILE A 47 4.45 -10.19 5.26
N GLU A 48 5.56 -10.94 5.30
CA GLU A 48 5.77 -12.06 4.37
C GLU A 48 4.88 -13.25 4.69
N ALA A 49 4.61 -13.52 5.97
CA ALA A 49 3.63 -14.53 6.36
C ALA A 49 2.22 -14.17 5.87
N MET A 50 1.84 -12.89 5.94
CA MET A 50 0.53 -12.41 5.48
C MET A 50 0.43 -12.35 3.95
N PHE A 51 1.49 -11.90 3.26
CA PHE A 51 1.53 -11.71 1.81
C PHE A 51 2.73 -12.41 1.17
N PRO A 52 2.76 -13.75 1.13
CA PRO A 52 3.90 -14.49 0.57
C PRO A 52 4.13 -14.18 -0.91
N THR A 53 3.07 -13.85 -1.65
CA THR A 53 3.08 -13.48 -3.07
C THR A 53 3.75 -12.14 -3.37
N MET A 54 3.92 -11.26 -2.38
CA MET A 54 4.70 -10.02 -2.53
C MET A 54 6.19 -10.26 -2.80
N ILE A 55 6.68 -11.50 -2.74
CA ILE A 55 8.00 -11.85 -3.27
C ILE A 55 8.16 -11.48 -4.75
N GLU A 56 7.06 -11.41 -5.52
CA GLU A 56 7.09 -10.99 -6.92
C GLU A 56 7.19 -9.47 -7.10
N HIS A 57 7.00 -8.69 -6.02
CA HIS A 57 7.11 -7.24 -6.06
C HIS A 57 8.56 -6.78 -6.20
N ARG A 58 8.87 -6.15 -7.34
CA ARG A 58 10.24 -5.73 -7.68
C ARG A 58 10.61 -4.35 -7.15
N CYS A 59 9.63 -3.48 -6.89
CA CYS A 59 9.85 -2.09 -6.48
C CYS A 59 10.87 -1.38 -7.42
N SER A 60 11.66 -0.44 -6.90
CA SER A 60 12.75 0.25 -7.61
C SER A 60 14.00 -0.61 -7.82
N GLU A 61 14.13 -1.72 -7.08
CA GLU A 61 15.29 -2.63 -7.20
C GLU A 61 15.22 -3.45 -8.51
N GLY A 62 14.04 -3.59 -9.11
CA GLY A 62 13.88 -4.19 -10.45
C GLY A 62 14.04 -5.71 -10.51
N CYS A 63 14.30 -6.36 -9.37
CA CYS A 63 14.48 -7.79 -9.23
C CYS A 63 13.39 -8.43 -8.35
N ARG A 64 13.16 -9.74 -8.53
CA ARG A 64 12.26 -10.52 -7.67
C ARG A 64 12.73 -10.43 -6.21
N GLY A 65 11.80 -10.22 -5.27
CA GLY A 65 12.07 -10.00 -3.85
C GLY A 65 12.58 -8.60 -3.51
N GLY A 66 12.63 -7.70 -4.49
CA GLY A 66 13.09 -6.32 -4.29
C GLY A 66 12.32 -5.58 -3.20
N PHE A 67 11.00 -5.78 -3.09
CA PHE A 67 10.20 -5.19 -2.02
C PHE A 67 10.61 -5.69 -0.63
N PHE A 68 10.75 -7.01 -0.43
CA PHE A 68 11.19 -7.55 0.85
C PHE A 68 12.60 -7.11 1.23
N SER A 69 13.51 -6.99 0.26
CA SER A 69 14.83 -6.39 0.49
C SER A 69 14.75 -4.94 0.97
N ARG A 70 13.82 -4.14 0.43
CA ARG A 70 13.57 -2.75 0.89
C ARG A 70 13.00 -2.70 2.31
N ILE A 71 12.14 -3.65 2.67
CA ILE A 71 11.61 -3.76 4.05
C ILE A 71 12.75 -4.06 5.03
N GLU A 72 13.60 -5.02 4.72
CA GLU A 72 14.73 -5.40 5.58
C GLU A 72 15.75 -4.26 5.75
N ARG A 73 16.04 -3.52 4.67
CA ARG A 73 16.92 -2.35 4.70
C ARG A 73 16.33 -1.15 5.46
N GLY A 74 15.01 -1.09 5.61
CA GLY A 74 14.29 0.06 6.14
C GLY A 74 13.65 0.89 5.03
N THR A 75 12.32 0.90 5.02
CA THR A 75 11.51 1.77 4.16
C THR A 75 10.33 2.35 4.96
N TRP A 76 9.73 3.42 4.46
CA TRP A 76 8.66 4.14 5.17
C TRP A 76 7.29 3.50 4.92
N MET A 77 6.38 3.67 5.88
CA MET A 77 5.05 3.04 5.82
C MET A 77 4.22 3.47 4.60
N GLY A 78 4.38 4.71 4.10
CA GLY A 78 3.70 5.11 2.87
C GLY A 78 3.99 4.18 1.69
N HIS A 79 5.25 3.74 1.57
CA HIS A 79 5.67 2.81 0.51
C HIS A 79 5.19 1.38 0.77
N VAL A 80 5.13 0.95 2.04
CA VAL A 80 4.57 -0.36 2.39
C VAL A 80 3.07 -0.42 2.09
N ILE A 81 2.33 0.62 2.47
CA ILE A 81 0.88 0.76 2.26
C ILE A 81 0.54 0.77 0.77
N GLU A 82 1.36 1.40 -0.07
CA GLU A 82 1.23 1.31 -1.53
C GLU A 82 1.23 -0.15 -2.02
N HIS A 83 2.22 -0.94 -1.58
CA HIS A 83 2.35 -2.33 -1.99
C HIS A 83 1.23 -3.21 -1.41
N ILE A 84 0.79 -2.98 -0.18
CA ILE A 84 -0.38 -3.66 0.40
C ILE A 84 -1.62 -3.37 -0.43
N ALA A 85 -1.89 -2.10 -0.76
CA ALA A 85 -3.06 -1.70 -1.55
C ALA A 85 -3.07 -2.35 -2.95
N LEU A 86 -1.91 -2.50 -3.59
CA LEU A 86 -1.80 -3.21 -4.87
C LEU A 86 -2.02 -4.72 -4.72
N GLU A 87 -1.46 -5.33 -3.68
CA GLU A 87 -1.55 -6.77 -3.44
C GLU A 87 -2.98 -7.22 -3.14
N ILE A 88 -3.67 -6.54 -2.22
CA ILE A 88 -5.04 -6.93 -1.84
C ILE A 88 -6.04 -6.80 -3.00
N GLN A 89 -5.83 -5.83 -3.90
CA GLN A 89 -6.59 -5.74 -5.15
C GLN A 89 -6.28 -6.94 -6.06
N THR A 90 -5.01 -7.31 -6.18
CA THR A 90 -4.56 -8.45 -7.00
C THR A 90 -5.12 -9.78 -6.48
N LEU A 91 -5.08 -10.01 -5.16
CA LEU A 91 -5.68 -11.19 -4.51
C LEU A 91 -7.22 -11.23 -4.65
N SER A 92 -7.83 -10.06 -4.83
CA SER A 92 -9.26 -9.91 -5.13
C SER A 92 -9.59 -10.06 -6.62
N GLY A 93 -8.60 -10.41 -7.46
CA GLY A 93 -8.77 -10.66 -8.90
C GLY A 93 -8.71 -9.41 -9.77
N MET A 94 -8.18 -8.30 -9.27
CA MET A 94 -7.99 -7.07 -10.04
C MET A 94 -6.50 -6.84 -10.30
N GLU A 95 -6.10 -7.00 -11.57
CA GLU A 95 -4.71 -6.79 -11.97
C GLU A 95 -4.31 -5.32 -11.86
N THR A 96 -3.53 -4.99 -10.83
CA THR A 96 -2.96 -3.66 -10.60
C THR A 96 -1.47 -3.80 -10.29
N GLY A 97 -0.68 -2.75 -10.55
CA GLY A 97 0.76 -2.86 -10.34
C GLY A 97 1.56 -1.57 -10.51
N PHE A 98 0.89 -0.45 -10.76
CA PHE A 98 1.55 0.85 -10.75
C PHE A 98 1.38 1.49 -9.38
N GLY A 99 2.49 1.80 -8.73
CA GLY A 99 2.56 2.51 -7.47
C GLY A 99 3.57 3.65 -7.52
N ARG A 100 3.33 4.70 -6.73
CA ARG A 100 4.29 5.76 -6.47
C ARG A 100 4.00 6.46 -5.14
N THR A 101 4.98 6.41 -4.25
CA THR A 101 4.94 7.12 -2.97
C THR A 101 5.96 8.26 -2.96
N ARG A 102 5.51 9.45 -2.55
CA ARG A 102 6.34 10.66 -2.44
C ARG A 102 5.91 11.49 -1.24
N GLU A 103 6.88 11.92 -0.46
CA GLU A 103 6.67 12.93 0.58
C GLU A 103 6.17 14.23 -0.05
N THR A 104 5.33 14.95 0.68
CA THR A 104 4.87 16.29 0.30
C THR A 104 5.90 17.33 0.72
N LYS A 105 5.56 18.62 0.59
CA LYS A 105 6.39 19.70 1.15
C LYS A 105 6.34 19.75 2.68
N THR A 106 5.35 19.10 3.29
CA THR A 106 5.23 18.99 4.74
C THR A 106 5.87 17.67 5.17
N PRO A 107 6.93 17.70 6.01
CA PRO A 107 7.60 16.49 6.46
C PRO A 107 6.66 15.50 7.13
N GLY A 108 6.86 14.20 6.89
CA GLY A 108 6.03 13.12 7.45
C GLY A 108 4.68 12.90 6.75
N ILE A 109 4.27 13.81 5.86
CA ILE A 109 3.05 13.68 5.06
C ILE A 109 3.40 13.23 3.65
N TYR A 110 2.79 12.13 3.20
CA TYR A 110 3.06 11.50 1.91
C TYR A 110 1.82 11.53 1.01
N ASN A 111 2.06 11.57 -0.30
CA ASN A 111 1.10 11.07 -1.28
C ASN A 111 1.47 9.62 -1.57
N VAL A 112 0.57 8.71 -1.23
CA VAL A 112 0.60 7.29 -1.58
C VAL A 112 -0.31 7.11 -2.77
N VAL A 113 0.24 6.68 -3.90
CA VAL A 113 -0.49 6.59 -5.17
C VAL A 113 -0.40 5.19 -5.72
N PHE A 114 -1.53 4.61 -6.11
CA PHE A 114 -1.57 3.29 -6.71
C PHE A 114 -2.69 3.17 -7.74
N SER A 115 -2.51 2.29 -8.72
CA SER A 115 -3.51 2.00 -9.74
C SER A 115 -4.70 1.24 -9.17
N TYR A 116 -5.88 1.50 -9.74
CA TYR A 116 -7.10 0.73 -9.48
C TYR A 116 -7.74 0.23 -10.78
N THR A 117 -8.49 -0.87 -10.69
CA THR A 117 -9.35 -1.37 -11.77
C THR A 117 -10.77 -0.82 -11.60
N GLU A 118 -11.35 -1.09 -10.42
CA GLU A 118 -12.64 -0.55 -9.97
C GLU A 118 -12.44 0.50 -8.88
N GLU A 119 -13.09 1.65 -9.04
CA GLU A 119 -12.82 2.82 -8.21
C GLU A 119 -13.19 2.59 -6.74
N ASN A 120 -14.38 2.02 -6.49
CA ASN A 120 -14.85 1.74 -5.14
C ASN A 120 -13.94 0.73 -4.43
N VAL A 121 -13.41 -0.25 -5.16
CA VAL A 121 -12.41 -1.18 -4.61
C VAL A 121 -11.11 -0.44 -4.30
N GLY A 122 -10.62 0.43 -5.19
CA GLY A 122 -9.42 1.23 -4.94
C GLY A 122 -9.55 2.12 -3.71
N MET A 123 -10.73 2.74 -3.50
CA MET A 123 -11.01 3.56 -2.31
C MET A 123 -10.99 2.70 -1.04
N PHE A 124 -11.63 1.53 -1.06
CA PHE A 124 -11.62 0.59 0.06
C PHE A 124 -10.19 0.05 0.33
N ALA A 125 -9.44 -0.27 -0.71
CA ALA A 125 -8.07 -0.74 -0.62
C ALA A 125 -7.12 0.29 0.03
N ALA A 126 -7.36 1.59 -0.18
CA ALA A 126 -6.59 2.64 0.50
C ALA A 126 -6.75 2.56 2.03
N GLU A 127 -7.99 2.42 2.51
CA GLU A 127 -8.31 2.34 3.94
C GLU A 127 -7.81 1.02 4.55
N SER A 128 -8.15 -0.12 3.91
CA SER A 128 -7.70 -1.45 4.33
C SER A 128 -6.18 -1.54 4.39
N ALA A 129 -5.45 -0.98 3.42
CA ALA A 129 -3.99 -1.05 3.43
C ALA A 129 -3.36 -0.34 4.64
N VAL A 130 -3.96 0.76 5.12
CA VAL A 130 -3.53 1.44 6.35
C VAL A 130 -3.83 0.57 7.56
N ALA A 131 -5.05 0.04 7.66
CA ALA A 131 -5.46 -0.80 8.79
C ALA A 131 -4.62 -2.09 8.90
N ILE A 132 -4.32 -2.73 7.76
CA ILE A 132 -3.41 -3.88 7.67
C ILE A 132 -2.01 -3.49 8.15
N ALA A 133 -1.48 -2.37 7.67
CA ALA A 133 -0.16 -1.90 8.08
C ALA A 133 -0.10 -1.64 9.60
N GLU A 134 -1.13 -1.01 10.17
CA GLU A 134 -1.22 -0.78 11.62
C GLU A 134 -1.26 -2.09 12.43
N ALA A 135 -2.01 -3.10 11.96
CA ALA A 135 -2.02 -4.42 12.58
C ALA A 135 -0.65 -5.12 12.49
N LEU A 136 0.03 -5.02 11.33
CA LEU A 136 1.38 -5.55 11.13
C LEU A 136 2.41 -4.83 12.03
N ILE A 137 2.26 -3.53 12.25
CA ILE A 137 3.11 -2.76 13.19
C ILE A 137 2.87 -3.24 14.61
N ALA A 138 1.61 -3.35 15.02
CA ALA A 138 1.22 -3.74 16.37
C ALA A 138 1.43 -5.24 16.67
N GLY A 139 1.66 -6.07 15.64
CA GLY A 139 1.76 -7.52 15.78
C GLY A 139 0.42 -8.18 16.15
N THR A 140 -0.70 -7.58 15.77
CA THR A 140 -2.05 -8.08 16.03
C THR A 140 -2.60 -8.86 14.84
N ASN A 141 -3.59 -9.70 15.10
CA ASN A 141 -4.29 -10.43 14.04
C ASN A 141 -5.12 -9.47 13.17
N TYR A 142 -5.16 -9.74 11.86
CA TYR A 142 -6.00 -9.03 10.90
C TYR A 142 -6.74 -10.04 10.02
N ASP A 143 -8.05 -9.85 9.83
CA ASP A 143 -8.85 -10.71 8.97
C ASP A 143 -8.75 -10.25 7.51
N LEU A 144 -7.66 -10.65 6.86
CA LEU A 144 -7.39 -10.31 5.45
C LEU A 144 -8.45 -10.91 4.51
N GLU A 145 -8.97 -12.09 4.82
CA GLU A 145 -9.93 -12.77 3.96
C GLU A 145 -11.26 -12.01 3.92
N ALA A 146 -11.72 -11.45 5.05
CA ALA A 146 -12.90 -10.60 5.07
C ALA A 146 -12.77 -9.39 4.13
N ASP A 147 -11.62 -8.74 4.09
CA ASP A 147 -11.36 -7.61 3.19
C ASP A 147 -11.33 -8.04 1.72
N ILE A 148 -10.68 -9.16 1.40
CA ILE A 148 -10.65 -9.73 0.04
C ILE A 148 -12.07 -10.08 -0.43
N GLN A 149 -12.88 -10.71 0.42
CA GLN A 149 -14.27 -11.05 0.07
C GLN A 149 -15.11 -9.79 -0.13
N LYS A 150 -14.95 -8.79 0.73
CA LYS A 150 -15.63 -7.51 0.57
C LYS A 150 -15.23 -6.81 -0.73
N MET A 151 -13.96 -6.84 -1.11
CA MET A 151 -13.50 -6.31 -2.41
C MET A 151 -14.12 -7.02 -3.60
N ARG A 152 -14.27 -8.35 -3.54
CA ARG A 152 -14.95 -9.14 -4.58
C ARG A 152 -16.42 -8.74 -4.70
N VAL A 153 -17.11 -8.52 -3.58
CA VAL A 153 -18.52 -8.06 -3.57
C VAL A 153 -18.66 -6.62 -4.08
N ILE A 154 -17.73 -5.71 -3.77
CA ILE A 154 -17.78 -4.32 -4.28
C ILE A 154 -17.58 -4.27 -5.80
N ARG A 155 -16.82 -5.21 -6.34
CA ARG A 155 -16.50 -5.29 -7.77
C ARG A 155 -17.68 -5.80 -8.60
N ASP A 156 -18.48 -6.69 -8.04
CA ASP A 156 -19.63 -7.33 -8.70
C ASP A 156 -20.87 -6.41 -8.70
#